data_AF-A0A9D3Y6D3-F1
#
_entry.id   AF-A0A9D3Y6D3-F1
#
_cell.length_a   1.000
_cell.length_b   1.000
_cell.length_c   1.000
_cell.angle_alpha   90.00
_cell.angle_beta   90.00
_cell.angle_gamma   90.00
#
_symmetry.space_group_name_H-M   'P 1'
#
loop_
_entity.id
_entity.type
_entity.pdbx_description
1 polymer ?
#
loop_
_entity_poly.entity_id
_entity_poly.type
_entity_poly.pdbx_seq_one_letter_code
_entity_poly.pdbx_strand_id
1 'polypeptide(L)'
;MLLTNIRRIVFYVYVHIFLFAHIQDTIALTKAIYPCVEGWRSEVKEIMVNMVFNLGGKLLQFVKLGEALNARDWQKAADEMANSKWYGQVGKRAERLVARMRNVKN
;
A
#
# COMPACT_ATOMS: atom_id res chain seq x y z
N MET A 1 11.83 -28.90 25.92
CA MET A 1 10.83 -27.79 25.95
C MET A 1 11.44 -26.37 25.83
N LEU A 2 12.75 -26.17 26.04
CA LEU A 2 13.41 -24.85 25.91
C LEU A 2 13.81 -24.45 24.46
N LEU A 3 14.23 -25.41 23.63
CA LEU A 3 14.68 -25.15 22.25
C LEU A 3 13.57 -24.69 21.30
N THR A 4 12.33 -25.11 21.53
CA THR A 4 11.14 -24.64 20.80
C THR A 4 10.84 -23.17 21.08
N ASN A 5 11.17 -22.66 22.27
CA ASN A 5 10.94 -21.27 22.66
C ASN A 5 11.97 -20.33 22.01
N ILE A 6 13.24 -20.72 21.96
CA ILE A 6 14.31 -19.95 21.28
C ILE A 6 14.07 -19.90 19.78
N ARG A 7 13.71 -21.02 19.12
CA ARG A 7 13.38 -21.01 17.68
C ARG A 7 12.20 -20.12 17.36
N ARG A 8 11.19 -20.07 18.23
CA ARG A 8 10.04 -19.18 18.08
C ARG A 8 10.46 -17.72 18.26
N ILE A 9 11.27 -17.40 19.27
CA ILE A 9 11.79 -16.04 19.48
C ILE A 9 12.65 -15.59 18.29
N VAL A 10 13.58 -16.42 17.82
CA VAL A 10 14.42 -16.11 16.65
C VAL A 10 13.55 -15.93 15.40
N PHE A 11 12.54 -16.78 15.19
CA PHE A 11 11.59 -16.62 14.08
C PHE A 11 10.82 -15.29 14.17
N TYR A 12 10.29 -14.93 15.33
CA TYR A 12 9.58 -13.65 15.52
C TYR A 12 10.49 -12.44 15.31
N VAL A 13 11.73 -12.49 15.83
CA VAL A 13 12.72 -11.43 15.63
C VAL A 13 13.09 -11.31 14.16
N TYR A 14 13.31 -12.43 13.46
CA TYR A 14 13.64 -12.43 12.04
C TYR A 14 12.48 -11.94 11.17
N VAL A 15 11.25 -12.38 11.46
CA VAL A 15 10.03 -11.91 10.78
C VAL A 15 9.83 -10.42 11.01
N HIS A 16 10.07 -9.92 12.22
CA HIS A 16 9.92 -8.49 12.52
C HIS A 16 10.96 -7.64 11.79
N ILE A 17 12.24 -8.05 11.81
CA ILE A 17 13.32 -7.34 11.11
C ILE A 17 13.10 -7.37 9.60
N PHE A 18 12.75 -8.54 9.05
CA PHE A 18 12.49 -8.71 7.62
C PHE A 18 11.27 -7.90 7.18
N LEU A 19 10.18 -7.96 7.93
CA LEU A 19 8.98 -7.17 7.63
C LEU A 19 9.27 -5.67 7.70
N PHE A 20 10.04 -5.23 8.69
CA PHE A 20 10.44 -3.83 8.81
C PHE A 20 11.24 -3.36 7.58
N ALA A 21 12.24 -4.13 7.16
CA ALA A 21 13.02 -3.82 5.95
C ALA A 21 12.11 -3.73 4.71
N HIS A 22 11.19 -4.68 4.52
CA HIS A 22 10.26 -4.70 3.40
C HIS A 22 9.32 -3.48 3.39
N ILE A 23 8.88 -3.04 4.56
CA ILE A 23 8.05 -1.85 4.69
C ILE A 23 8.86 -0.60 4.30
N GLN A 24 10.13 -0.50 4.71
CA GLN A 24 10.98 0.63 4.31
C GLN A 24 11.19 0.67 2.80
N ASP A 25 11.48 -0.48 2.17
CA ASP A 25 11.63 -0.59 0.71
C ASP A 25 10.33 -0.21 -0.02
N THR A 26 9.19 -0.63 0.53
CA THR A 26 7.87 -0.30 -0.01
C THR A 26 7.60 1.21 0.06
N ILE A 27 7.93 1.85 1.19
CA ILE A 27 7.79 3.30 1.37
C ILE A 27 8.71 4.03 0.38
N ALA A 28 9.96 3.61 0.25
CA ALA A 28 10.92 4.19 -0.69
C ALA A 28 10.43 4.09 -2.13
N LEU A 29 9.95 2.91 -2.55
CA LEU A 29 9.39 2.70 -3.88
C LEU A 29 8.13 3.55 -4.10
N THR A 30 7.26 3.68 -3.10
CA THR A 30 6.07 4.54 -3.19
C THR A 30 6.46 5.99 -3.47
N LYS A 31 7.49 6.51 -2.79
CA LYS A 31 8.02 7.86 -3.03
C LYS A 31 8.68 7.99 -4.40
N ALA A 32 9.36 6.96 -4.87
CA ALA A 32 9.97 6.96 -6.20
C ALA A 32 8.91 7.00 -7.33
N ILE A 33 7.80 6.28 -7.17
CA ILE A 33 6.68 6.27 -8.12
C ILE A 33 5.90 7.59 -8.05
N TYR A 34 5.64 8.10 -6.85
CA TYR A 34 4.89 9.33 -6.62
C TYR A 34 5.69 10.31 -5.75
N PRO A 35 6.59 11.12 -6.32
CA PRO A 35 7.41 12.06 -5.54
C PRO A 35 6.60 13.07 -4.72
N CYS A 36 5.38 13.41 -5.17
CA CYS A 36 4.47 14.31 -4.47
C CYS A 36 3.73 13.68 -3.27
N VAL A 37 3.94 12.37 -3.01
CA VAL A 37 3.25 11.62 -1.94
C VAL A 37 3.38 12.28 -0.58
N GLU A 38 4.48 12.98 -0.30
CA GLU A 38 4.70 13.62 1.00
C GLU A 38 3.67 14.70 1.34
N GLY A 39 3.10 15.35 0.32
CA GLY A 39 2.05 16.36 0.48
C GLY A 39 0.64 15.78 0.59
N TRP A 40 0.47 14.45 0.49
CA TRP A 40 -0.83 13.81 0.61
C TRP A 40 -1.23 13.57 2.07
N ARG A 41 -2.53 13.37 2.29
CA ARG A 41 -3.08 12.99 3.60
C ARG A 41 -2.51 11.63 4.04
N SER A 42 -2.34 11.43 5.35
CA SER A 42 -1.79 10.18 5.92
C SER A 42 -2.53 8.94 5.41
N GLU A 43 -3.86 9.00 5.38
CA GLU A 43 -4.72 7.91 4.90
C GLU A 43 -4.40 7.50 3.46
N VAL A 44 -4.17 8.49 2.57
CA VAL A 44 -3.78 8.24 1.18
C VAL A 44 -2.40 7.58 1.13
N LYS A 45 -1.42 8.10 1.90
CA LYS A 45 -0.07 7.51 1.97
C LYS A 45 -0.14 6.04 2.37
N GLU A 46 -0.89 5.71 3.42
CA GLU A 46 -1.02 4.34 3.93
C GLU A 46 -1.67 3.39 2.92
N ILE A 47 -2.72 3.84 2.23
CA ILE A 47 -3.38 3.06 1.18
C ILE A 47 -2.41 2.77 0.05
N MET A 48 -1.67 3.79 -0.41
CA MET A 48 -0.73 3.64 -1.52
C MET A 48 0.44 2.74 -1.16
N VAL A 49 1.00 2.87 0.05
CA VAL A 49 2.02 1.92 0.56
C VAL A 49 1.48 0.49 0.61
N ASN A 50 0.21 0.29 1.02
CA ASN A 50 -0.42 -1.04 0.99
C ASN A 50 -0.52 -1.62 -0.42
N MET A 51 -0.88 -0.80 -1.40
CA MET A 51 -0.94 -1.22 -2.80
C MET A 51 0.46 -1.56 -3.34
N VAL A 52 1.46 -0.71 -3.07
CA VAL A 52 2.86 -0.95 -3.49
C VAL A 52 3.41 -2.21 -2.84
N PHE A 53 3.09 -2.49 -1.57
CA PHE A 53 3.53 -3.72 -0.90
C PHE A 53 3.09 -4.98 -1.66
N ASN A 54 1.90 -4.94 -2.27
CA ASN A 54 1.36 -6.06 -3.02
C ASN A 54 1.77 -6.07 -4.50
N LEU A 55 1.86 -4.90 -5.13
CA LEU A 55 2.08 -4.77 -6.58
C LEU A 55 3.53 -4.51 -6.97
N GLY A 56 4.33 -3.95 -6.07
CA GLY A 56 5.62 -3.36 -6.37
C GLY A 56 5.52 -2.34 -7.51
N GLY A 57 6.50 -2.37 -8.43
CA GLY A 57 6.56 -1.45 -9.57
C GLY A 57 5.41 -1.58 -10.57
N LYS A 58 4.60 -2.64 -10.52
CA LYS A 58 3.41 -2.78 -11.40
C LYS A 58 2.38 -1.68 -11.18
N LEU A 59 2.44 -0.98 -10.04
CA LEU A 59 1.57 0.16 -9.79
C LEU A 59 1.73 1.29 -10.83
N LEU A 60 2.89 1.39 -11.50
CA LEU A 60 3.10 2.33 -12.62
C LEU A 60 2.13 2.11 -13.80
N GLN A 61 1.56 0.92 -13.94
CA GLN A 61 0.59 0.60 -15.00
C GLN A 61 -0.82 1.17 -14.70
N PHE A 62 -1.05 1.66 -13.48
CA PHE A 62 -2.32 2.24 -13.06
C PHE A 62 -2.36 3.74 -13.41
N VAL A 63 -2.25 4.04 -14.70
CA VAL A 63 -2.07 5.41 -15.22
C VAL A 63 -3.17 6.36 -14.73
N LYS A 64 -4.44 5.97 -14.87
CA LYS A 64 -5.60 6.78 -14.46
C LYS A 64 -5.67 7.02 -12.95
N LEU A 65 -5.29 6.02 -12.14
CA LEU A 65 -5.15 6.17 -10.70
C LEU A 65 -4.07 7.21 -10.38
N GLY A 66 -2.91 7.11 -11.05
CA GLY A 66 -1.82 8.08 -10.91
C GLY A 66 -2.25 9.51 -11.26
N GLU A 67 -3.01 9.69 -12.35
CA GLU A 67 -3.59 10.97 -12.73
C GLU A 67 -4.54 11.52 -11.64
N ALA A 68 -5.44 10.70 -11.12
CA ALA A 68 -6.37 11.09 -10.06
C ALA A 68 -5.63 11.48 -8.76
N LEU A 69 -4.60 10.73 -8.38
CA LEU A 69 -3.77 11.01 -7.21
C LEU A 69 -3.00 12.34 -7.36
N ASN A 70 -2.43 12.60 -8.54
CA ASN A 70 -1.73 13.85 -8.84
C ASN A 70 -2.68 15.06 -8.80
N ALA A 71 -3.92 14.88 -9.27
CA ALA A 71 -4.98 15.88 -9.16
C ALA A 71 -5.59 16.02 -7.75
N ARG A 72 -5.18 15.17 -6.80
CA ARG A 72 -5.77 15.05 -5.46
C ARG A 72 -7.27 14.75 -5.46
N ASP A 73 -7.74 14.08 -6.52
CA ASP A 73 -9.12 13.63 -6.65
C ASP A 73 -9.26 12.24 -6.03
N TRP A 74 -9.54 12.20 -4.73
CA TRP A 74 -9.57 10.96 -3.96
C TRP A 74 -10.77 10.08 -4.31
N GLN A 75 -11.89 10.67 -4.74
CA GLN A 75 -13.06 9.90 -5.19
C GLN A 75 -12.74 9.18 -6.48
N LYS A 76 -12.18 9.89 -7.47
CA LYS A 76 -11.74 9.26 -8.72
C LYS A 76 -10.64 8.24 -8.48
N ALA A 77 -9.70 8.52 -7.58
CA ALA A 77 -8.67 7.54 -7.20
C ALA A 77 -9.29 6.25 -6.65
N ALA A 78 -10.32 6.35 -5.80
CA ALA A 78 -11.02 5.18 -5.29
C ALA A 78 -11.75 4.39 -6.40
N ASP A 79 -12.34 5.09 -7.38
CA ASP A 79 -12.99 4.46 -8.52
C ASP A 79 -12.00 3.73 -9.42
N GLU A 80 -10.84 4.32 -9.71
CA GLU A 80 -9.77 3.67 -10.49
C GLU A 80 -9.11 2.51 -9.72
N MET A 81 -9.02 2.59 -8.39
CA MET A 81 -8.61 1.45 -7.57
C MET A 81 -9.59 0.27 -7.70
N ALA A 82 -10.90 0.54 -7.63
CA ALA A 82 -11.95 -0.47 -7.75
C ALA A 82 -12.03 -1.06 -9.16
N ASN A 83 -11.84 -0.21 -10.19
CA ASN A 83 -11.83 -0.58 -11.59
C ASN A 83 -10.48 -1.18 -12.03
N SER A 84 -9.97 -2.16 -11.28
CA SER A 84 -8.69 -2.79 -11.58
C SER A 84 -8.70 -4.30 -11.34
N LYS A 85 -7.84 -5.03 -12.06
CA LYS A 85 -7.64 -6.46 -11.81
C LYS A 85 -7.14 -6.73 -10.39
N TRP A 86 -6.34 -5.81 -9.85
CA TRP A 86 -5.83 -5.86 -8.47
C TRP A 86 -6.98 -5.97 -7.46
N TYR A 87 -8.06 -5.22 -7.67
CA TYR A 87 -9.22 -5.24 -6.78
C TYR A 87 -9.82 -6.64 -6.64
N GLY A 88 -10.05 -7.32 -7.78
CA GLY A 88 -10.55 -8.69 -7.79
C GLY A 88 -9.57 -9.71 -7.22
N GLN A 89 -8.27 -9.54 -7.48
CA GLN A 89 -7.22 -10.46 -6.98
C GLN A 89 -7.02 -10.37 -5.46
N VAL A 90 -7.13 -9.17 -4.90
CA VAL A 90 -6.88 -8.93 -3.47
C VAL A 90 -8.16 -9.05 -2.63
N GLY A 91 -9.34 -8.93 -3.26
CA GLY A 91 -10.63 -9.17 -2.64
C GLY A 91 -10.92 -8.25 -1.46
N LYS A 92 -11.31 -8.80 -0.31
CA LYS A 92 -11.78 -8.04 0.86
C LYS A 92 -10.82 -6.96 1.36
N ARG A 93 -9.50 -7.14 1.19
CA ARG A 93 -8.56 -6.07 1.56
C ARG A 93 -8.67 -4.88 0.60
N ALA A 94 -8.82 -5.11 -0.70
CA ALA A 94 -8.99 -4.04 -1.67
C ALA A 94 -10.31 -3.29 -1.45
N GLU A 95 -11.40 -4.00 -1.15
CA GLU A 95 -12.69 -3.40 -0.77
C GLU A 95 -12.53 -2.38 0.39
N ARG A 96 -11.83 -2.78 1.46
CA ARG A 96 -11.56 -1.89 2.60
C ARG A 96 -10.69 -0.69 2.24
N LEU A 97 -9.65 -0.88 1.43
CA LEU A 97 -8.76 0.21 1.02
C LEU A 97 -9.48 1.22 0.12
N VAL A 98 -10.35 0.76 -0.79
CA VAL A 98 -11.20 1.64 -1.60
C VAL A 98 -12.16 2.43 -0.73
N ALA A 99 -12.83 1.78 0.23
CA ALA A 99 -13.73 2.48 1.15
C ALA A 99 -13.00 3.54 1.98
N ARG A 100 -11.78 3.24 2.43
CA ARG A 100 -10.89 4.21 3.10
C ARG A 100 -10.56 5.40 2.20
N MET A 101 -10.17 5.16 0.94
CA MET A 101 -9.89 6.22 -0.03
C MET A 101 -11.11 7.12 -0.26
N ARG A 102 -12.31 6.53 -0.39
CA ARG A 102 -13.57 7.31 -0.54
C ARG A 102 -13.90 8.17 0.67
N ASN A 103 -13.42 7.85 1.86
CA ASN A 103 -13.66 8.64 3.07
C ASN A 103 -12.64 9.76 3.27
N VAL A 104 -11.63 9.87 2.39
CA VAL A 104 -10.68 10.97 2.42
C VAL A 104 -11.41 12.25 1.98
N LYS A 105 -11.57 13.18 2.91
CA LYS A 105 -12.11 14.51 2.60
C LYS A 105 -11.11 15.28 1.72
N ASN A 106 -11.61 16.07 0.77
CA ASN A 106 -10.79 17.01 0.01
C ASN A 106 -10.21 18.07 0.95
#